data_AF-A0A377Z5Y7-F1
#
_entry.id   AF-A0A377Z5Y7-F1
#
_cell.length_a   1.000
_cell.length_b   1.000
_cell.length_c   1.000
_cell.angle_alpha   90.00
_cell.angle_beta   90.00
_cell.angle_gamma   90.00
#
_symmetry.space_group_name_H-M   'P 1'
#
loop_
_entity.id
_entity.type
_entity.pdbx_description
1 polymer ?
#
loop_
_entity_poly.entity_id
_entity_poly.type
_entity_poly.pdbx_seq_one_letter_code
_entity_poly.pdbx_strand_id
1 'polypeptide(L)'
;MTLRRRIAELERELQEAEAGHIEVLETHQAVEHIREVFNLASSLRADFRRVEDSWREADRALRQSIIGEQYHRGDIVERLLNDQDALLNTPEGRVFDSFQQQLRQSVELTAMSERLRVILSHPSASNALNRLQRHDLRWLVKRLVDESQTVLQARARSERDVRGFMKTGLAAEHHRVGHLLNEFLNLALKLDWQRQMIRKQEVPLPAVGVAVTGVPAIERLRFKEVDDEAEQTLDLSNHATDLTQIGDDFWDAFNGLDREALIQQTLQLLAKENRPVGLAELAALLPPAHDLETFAVWIGMAREAGIEVIDSQREFAELSDGEGRRWRFNLPTTGLESQALMDIDWE
;
A
#
# COMPACT_ATOMS: atom_id res chain seq x y z
N MET A 1 -31.20 -2.68 17.86
CA MET A 1 -32.48 -2.26 18.48
C MET A 1 -32.41 -0.91 19.22
N THR A 2 -31.23 -0.44 19.66
CA THR A 2 -31.06 0.81 20.42
C THR A 2 -31.31 2.08 19.59
N LEU A 3 -30.93 2.11 18.31
CA LEU A 3 -31.10 3.27 17.43
C LEU A 3 -32.58 3.60 17.13
N ARG A 4 -33.42 2.60 16.83
CA ARG A 4 -34.86 2.82 16.60
C ARG A 4 -35.57 3.39 17.83
N ARG A 5 -35.17 2.94 19.03
CA ARG A 5 -35.68 3.49 20.29
C ARG A 5 -35.24 4.94 20.48
N ARG A 6 -33.99 5.26 20.15
CA ARG A 6 -33.46 6.63 20.26
C ARG A 6 -34.12 7.60 19.27
N ILE A 7 -34.42 7.14 18.06
CA ILE A 7 -35.16 7.92 17.05
C ILE A 7 -36.57 8.23 17.56
N ALA A 8 -37.31 7.23 18.06
CA ALA A 8 -38.65 7.45 18.59
C ALA A 8 -38.68 8.39 19.82
N GLU A 9 -37.62 8.35 20.64
CA GLU A 9 -37.45 9.24 21.79
C GLU A 9 -37.20 10.69 21.35
N LEU A 10 -36.32 10.89 20.36
CA LEU A 10 -36.03 12.22 19.78
C LEU A 10 -37.22 12.79 18.99
N GLU A 11 -37.99 11.95 18.28
CA GLU A 11 -39.22 12.37 17.58
C GLU A 11 -40.28 12.84 18.58
N ARG A 12 -40.37 12.18 19.74
CA ARG A 12 -41.28 12.60 20.81
C ARG A 12 -40.84 13.92 21.43
N GLU A 13 -39.54 14.08 21.73
CA GLU A 13 -38.98 15.35 22.23
C GLU A 13 -39.20 16.50 21.23
N LEU A 14 -39.07 16.22 19.92
CA LEU A 14 -39.36 17.19 18.86
C LEU A 14 -40.83 17.62 18.87
N GLN A 15 -41.77 16.66 18.95
CA GLN A 15 -43.20 16.95 19.01
C GLN A 15 -43.59 17.73 20.27
N GLU A 16 -42.99 17.41 21.42
CA GLU A 16 -43.20 18.13 22.68
C GLU A 16 -42.68 19.58 22.60
N ALA A 17 -41.52 19.79 21.97
CA ALA A 17 -40.96 21.11 21.72
C ALA A 17 -41.81 21.93 20.72
N GLU A 18 -42.28 21.32 19.63
CA GLU A 18 -43.18 21.94 18.65
C GLU A 18 -44.55 22.30 19.25
N ALA A 19 -45.04 21.50 20.22
CA ALA A 19 -46.24 21.78 20.99
C ALA A 19 -46.07 22.89 22.05
N GLY A 20 -44.86 23.45 22.18
CA GLY A 20 -44.55 24.53 23.13
C GLY A 20 -44.32 24.05 24.57
N HIS A 21 -44.17 22.74 24.79
CA HIS A 21 -43.79 22.16 26.08
C HIS A 21 -42.27 22.02 26.15
N ILE A 22 -41.59 23.15 26.26
CA ILE A 22 -40.15 23.17 26.54
C ILE A 22 -39.99 23.03 28.05
N GLU A 23 -39.48 21.89 28.53
CA GLU A 23 -39.06 21.74 29.92
C GLU A 23 -37.92 22.72 30.21
N VAL A 24 -38.25 23.85 30.86
CA VAL A 24 -37.24 24.80 31.33
C VAL A 24 -36.72 24.26 32.66
N LEU A 25 -35.43 23.91 32.69
CA LEU A 25 -34.78 23.46 33.92
C LEU A 25 -34.94 24.50 35.03
N GLU A 26 -35.32 24.02 36.22
CA GLU A 26 -35.37 24.87 37.41
C GLU A 26 -33.99 25.47 37.71
N THR A 27 -33.96 26.68 38.25
CA THR A 27 -32.70 27.44 38.43
C THR A 27 -31.65 26.65 39.22
N HIS A 28 -32.08 25.89 40.24
CA HIS A 28 -31.19 25.05 41.04
C HIS A 28 -30.65 23.83 40.27
N GLN A 29 -31.48 23.20 39.44
CA GLN A 29 -31.07 22.07 38.59
C GLN A 29 -30.07 22.53 37.52
N ALA A 30 -30.34 23.68 36.89
CA ALA A 30 -29.41 24.28 35.93
C ALA A 30 -28.05 24.60 36.57
N VAL A 31 -28.02 25.07 37.83
CA VAL A 31 -26.76 25.33 38.54
C VAL A 31 -25.95 24.05 38.75
N GLU A 32 -26.59 22.97 39.18
CA GLU A 32 -25.92 21.68 39.42
C GLU A 32 -25.39 21.08 38.11
N HIS A 33 -26.20 21.03 37.05
CA HIS A 33 -25.75 20.53 35.75
C HIS A 33 -24.58 21.32 35.16
N ILE A 34 -24.57 22.65 35.31
CA ILE A 34 -23.43 23.47 34.85
C ILE A 34 -22.16 23.13 35.64
N ARG A 35 -22.26 22.84 36.93
CA ARG A 35 -21.13 22.39 37.76
C ARG A 35 -20.64 21.01 37.34
N GLU A 36 -21.55 20.08 37.06
CA GLU A 36 -21.22 18.75 36.55
C GLU A 36 -20.43 18.84 35.23
N VAL A 37 -20.92 19.64 34.27
CA VAL A 37 -20.24 19.87 32.99
C VAL A 37 -18.83 20.44 33.22
N PHE A 38 -18.67 21.41 34.13
CA PHE A 38 -17.36 21.95 34.47
C PHE A 38 -16.42 20.92 35.11
N ASN A 39 -16.94 20.09 36.00
CA ASN A 39 -16.15 19.03 36.64
C ASN A 39 -15.68 18.00 35.62
N LEU A 40 -16.56 17.58 34.70
CA LEU A 40 -16.23 16.65 33.61
C LEU A 40 -15.19 17.25 32.65
N ALA A 41 -15.34 18.54 32.30
CA ALA A 41 -14.37 19.25 31.48
C ALA A 41 -12.99 19.34 32.16
N SER A 42 -12.98 19.54 33.48
CA SER A 42 -11.75 19.64 34.26
C SER A 42 -11.05 18.30 34.41
N SER A 43 -11.80 17.21 34.59
CA SER A 43 -11.22 15.86 34.63
C SER A 43 -10.64 15.46 33.28
N LEU A 44 -11.35 15.73 32.18
CA LEU A 44 -10.88 15.47 30.82
C LEU A 44 -9.53 16.16 30.56
N ARG A 45 -9.39 17.42 30.96
CA ARG A 45 -8.12 18.14 30.84
C ARG A 45 -7.00 17.53 31.68
N ALA A 46 -7.31 17.08 32.90
CA ALA A 46 -6.33 16.42 33.74
C ALA A 46 -5.84 15.11 33.11
N ASP A 47 -6.73 14.34 32.49
CA ASP A 47 -6.41 13.10 31.77
C ASP A 47 -5.48 13.37 30.58
N PHE A 48 -5.76 14.43 29.80
CA PHE A 48 -4.90 14.85 28.68
C PHE A 48 -3.48 15.19 29.12
N ARG A 49 -3.36 15.92 30.22
CA ARG A 49 -2.05 16.27 30.76
C ARG A 49 -1.26 15.05 31.21
N ARG A 50 -1.91 14.05 31.83
CA ARG A 50 -1.27 12.78 32.19
C ARG A 50 -0.78 12.01 30.97
N VAL A 51 -1.58 11.97 29.91
CA VAL A 51 -1.19 11.35 28.63
C VAL A 51 0.03 12.07 28.07
N GLU A 52 0.01 13.41 28.03
CA GLU A 52 1.14 14.21 27.55
C GLU A 52 2.43 13.93 28.35
N ASP A 53 2.34 13.93 29.68
CA ASP A 53 3.49 13.65 30.54
C ASP A 53 4.05 12.25 30.28
N SER A 54 3.17 11.24 30.11
CA SER A 54 3.55 9.85 29.81
C SER A 54 4.24 9.73 28.44
N TRP A 55 3.76 10.44 27.41
CA TRP A 55 4.41 10.49 26.10
C TRP A 55 5.78 11.18 26.15
N ARG A 56 5.91 12.26 26.94
CA ARG A 56 7.20 12.95 27.12
C ARG A 56 8.21 12.08 27.85
N GLU A 57 7.76 11.24 28.77
CA GLU A 57 8.61 10.28 29.46
C GLU A 57 9.05 9.14 28.55
N ALA A 58 8.13 8.57 27.76
CA ALA A 58 8.45 7.55 26.77
C ALA A 58 9.45 8.08 25.71
N ASP A 59 9.24 9.29 25.18
CA ASP A 59 10.18 9.93 24.25
C ASP A 59 11.58 10.13 24.86
N ARG A 60 11.65 10.54 26.14
CA ARG A 60 12.92 10.68 26.86
C ARG A 60 13.62 9.33 27.03
N ALA A 61 12.89 8.29 27.44
CA ALA A 61 13.42 6.94 27.63
C ALA A 61 13.92 6.35 26.30
N LEU A 62 13.16 6.55 25.21
CA LEU A 62 13.54 6.13 23.87
C LEU A 62 14.85 6.79 23.44
N ARG A 63 15.00 8.11 23.59
CA ARG A 63 16.25 8.80 23.23
C ARG A 63 17.43 8.36 24.08
N GLN A 64 17.22 8.11 25.37
CA GLN A 64 18.26 7.52 26.21
C GLN A 64 18.70 6.16 25.69
N SER A 65 17.76 5.34 25.22
CA SER A 65 18.09 4.04 24.64
C SER A 65 18.79 4.12 23.27
N ILE A 66 18.49 5.13 22.46
CA ILE A 66 19.18 5.40 21.19
C ILE A 66 20.65 5.82 21.44
N ILE A 67 20.89 6.61 22.49
CA ILE A 67 22.23 7.08 22.86
C ILE A 67 23.03 5.97 23.56
N GLY A 68 22.38 5.11 24.33
CA GLY A 68 23.02 3.98 24.98
C GLY A 68 23.46 2.91 23.97
N GLU A 69 24.76 2.67 23.86
CA GLU A 69 25.37 1.66 22.96
C GLU A 69 24.95 0.19 23.25
N GLN A 70 24.00 -0.04 24.16
CA GLN A 70 23.62 -1.36 24.66
C GLN A 70 22.40 -1.97 23.96
N TYR A 71 21.66 -1.21 23.15
CA TYR A 71 20.43 -1.68 22.52
C TYR A 71 20.59 -1.91 21.02
N HIS A 72 20.09 -3.04 20.54
CA HIS A 72 20.04 -3.31 19.10
C HIS A 72 18.92 -2.51 18.44
N ARG A 73 19.06 -2.27 17.13
CA ARG A 73 18.08 -1.53 16.33
C ARG A 73 16.65 -2.07 16.43
N GLY A 74 16.53 -3.41 16.38
CA GLY A 74 15.26 -4.09 16.56
C GLY A 74 14.62 -3.74 17.90
N ASP A 75 15.40 -3.81 18.98
CA ASP A 75 14.95 -3.49 20.34
C ASP A 75 14.44 -2.05 20.46
N ILE A 76 15.07 -1.10 19.76
CA ILE A 76 14.65 0.31 19.75
C ILE A 76 13.31 0.49 19.03
N VAL A 77 13.12 -0.17 17.89
CA VAL A 77 11.86 -0.13 17.14
C VAL A 77 10.75 -0.84 17.92
N GLU A 78 11.04 -2.01 18.48
CA GLU A 78 10.12 -2.77 19.31
C GLU A 78 9.70 -1.97 20.55
N ARG A 79 10.65 -1.32 21.23
CA ARG A 79 10.35 -0.43 22.36
C ARG A 79 9.45 0.73 21.93
N LEU A 80 9.73 1.39 20.80
CA LEU A 80 8.85 2.44 20.29
C LEU A 80 7.42 1.91 20.10
N LEU A 81 7.24 0.78 19.41
CA LEU A 81 5.90 0.22 19.14
C LEU A 81 5.19 -0.20 20.43
N ASN A 82 5.88 -0.90 21.33
CA ASN A 82 5.34 -1.35 22.61
C ASN A 82 4.96 -0.18 23.52
N ASP A 83 5.78 0.87 23.58
CA ASP A 83 5.50 2.06 24.39
C ASP A 83 4.29 2.82 23.81
N GLN A 84 4.16 2.93 22.48
CA GLN A 84 2.98 3.53 21.85
C GLN A 84 1.70 2.75 22.18
N ASP A 85 1.73 1.42 22.06
CA ASP A 85 0.59 0.56 22.36
C ASP A 85 0.24 0.57 23.85
N ALA A 86 1.25 0.56 24.74
CA ALA A 86 1.04 0.65 26.18
C ALA A 86 0.36 1.97 26.57
N LEU A 87 0.80 3.09 25.99
CA LEU A 87 0.22 4.40 26.23
C LEU A 87 -1.24 4.48 25.74
N LEU A 88 -1.56 3.91 24.58
CA LEU A 88 -2.93 3.87 24.05
C LEU A 88 -3.87 2.97 24.86
N ASN A 89 -3.33 1.91 25.49
CA ASN A 89 -4.12 0.98 26.30
C ASN A 89 -4.47 1.49 27.71
N THR A 90 -3.90 2.62 28.13
CA THR A 90 -4.30 3.31 29.38
C THR A 90 -5.72 3.88 29.26
N PRO A 91 -6.47 4.00 30.37
CA PRO A 91 -7.79 4.62 30.34
C PRO A 91 -7.74 6.06 29.80
N GLU A 92 -6.72 6.83 30.16
CA GLU A 92 -6.51 8.19 29.67
C GLU A 92 -6.11 8.21 28.18
N GLY A 93 -5.27 7.27 27.73
CA GLY A 93 -4.86 7.11 26.34
C GLY A 93 -6.04 6.77 25.41
N ARG A 94 -6.98 5.94 25.87
CA ARG A 94 -8.23 5.66 25.12
C ARG A 94 -9.11 6.90 24.98
N VAL A 95 -9.21 7.72 26.03
CA VAL A 95 -9.94 8.99 25.97
C VAL A 95 -9.27 9.93 24.96
N PHE A 96 -7.95 10.02 24.98
CA PHE A 96 -7.18 10.79 24.00
C PHE A 96 -7.39 10.28 22.56
N ASP A 97 -7.35 8.97 22.31
CA ASP A 97 -7.57 8.40 20.98
C ASP A 97 -9.00 8.68 20.47
N SER A 98 -10.01 8.54 21.32
CA SER A 98 -11.39 8.86 20.96
C SER A 98 -11.58 10.35 20.62
N PHE A 99 -10.90 11.25 21.35
CA PHE A 99 -10.90 12.66 21.04
C PHE A 99 -10.12 12.99 19.77
N GLN A 100 -9.01 12.29 19.50
CA GLN A 100 -8.27 12.37 18.24
C GLN A 100 -9.13 11.95 17.04
N GLN A 101 -9.94 10.91 17.19
CA GLN A 101 -10.94 10.53 16.19
C GLN A 101 -11.95 11.66 15.94
N GLN A 102 -12.41 12.33 17.01
CA GLN A 102 -13.31 13.49 16.91
C GLN A 102 -12.63 14.72 16.32
N LEU A 103 -11.34 14.96 16.58
CA LEU A 103 -10.55 16.04 15.96
C LEU A 103 -10.51 15.93 14.44
N ARG A 104 -10.49 14.71 13.90
CA ARG A 104 -10.59 14.47 12.44
C ARG A 104 -11.93 14.92 11.87
N GLN A 105 -12.96 15.03 12.69
CA GLN A 105 -14.30 15.49 12.34
C GLN A 105 -14.51 16.93 12.83
N SER A 106 -14.05 17.92 12.05
CA SER A 106 -14.08 19.36 12.40
C SER A 106 -15.45 19.90 12.86
N VAL A 107 -16.54 19.27 12.42
CA VAL A 107 -17.92 19.63 12.77
C VAL A 107 -18.23 19.40 14.26
N GLU A 108 -17.74 18.30 14.84
CA GLU A 108 -18.05 17.90 16.22
C GLU A 108 -17.43 18.85 17.25
N LEU A 109 -16.18 19.27 17.03
CA LEU A 109 -15.51 20.24 17.91
C LEU A 109 -16.15 21.63 17.84
N THR A 110 -16.61 22.02 16.65
CA THR A 110 -17.32 23.27 16.45
C THR A 110 -18.66 23.23 17.19
N ALA A 111 -19.40 22.12 17.08
CA ALA A 111 -20.65 21.89 17.81
C ALA A 111 -20.44 21.89 19.33
N MET A 112 -19.38 21.24 19.84
CA MET A 112 -19.03 21.23 21.26
C MET A 112 -18.74 22.65 21.77
N SER A 113 -17.93 23.43 21.04
CA SER A 113 -17.62 24.82 21.39
C SER A 113 -18.88 25.68 21.46
N GLU A 114 -19.81 25.50 20.51
CA GLU A 114 -21.06 26.24 20.49
C GLU A 114 -22.00 25.83 21.63
N ARG A 115 -22.12 24.53 21.92
CA ARG A 115 -22.88 24.04 23.09
C ARG A 115 -22.34 24.62 24.41
N LEU A 116 -21.02 24.67 24.58
CA LEU A 116 -20.40 25.28 25.76
C LEU A 116 -20.70 26.79 25.84
N ARG A 117 -20.75 27.50 24.71
CA ARG A 117 -21.16 28.92 24.69
C ARG A 117 -22.61 29.11 25.11
N VAL A 118 -23.52 28.27 24.63
CA VAL A 118 -24.94 28.28 25.01
C VAL A 118 -25.10 28.01 26.50
N ILE A 119 -24.38 27.02 27.05
CA ILE A 119 -24.39 26.73 28.49
C ILE A 119 -23.87 27.94 29.30
N LEU A 120 -22.80 28.59 28.82
CA LEU A 120 -22.20 29.75 29.49
C LEU A 120 -23.00 31.06 29.37
N SER A 121 -23.90 31.18 28.38
CA SER A 121 -24.78 32.35 28.22
C SER A 121 -26.02 32.26 29.11
N HIS A 122 -26.32 31.09 29.68
CA HIS A 122 -27.45 30.88 30.57
C HIS A 122 -27.35 31.75 31.85
N PRO A 123 -28.45 32.38 32.33
CA PRO A 123 -28.44 33.23 33.53
C PRO A 123 -27.88 32.53 34.78
N SER A 124 -28.19 31.25 34.94
CA SER A 124 -27.70 30.41 36.06
C SER A 124 -26.18 30.17 36.04
N ALA A 125 -25.48 30.41 34.92
CA ALA A 125 -24.05 30.15 34.80
C ALA A 125 -23.20 31.03 35.72
N SER A 126 -23.64 32.26 36.02
CA SER A 126 -22.95 33.12 36.98
C SER A 126 -23.10 32.67 38.43
N ASN A 127 -24.16 31.93 38.74
CA ASN A 127 -24.43 31.39 40.07
C ASN A 127 -23.72 30.04 40.27
N ALA A 128 -23.56 29.28 39.18
CA ALA A 128 -22.89 27.99 39.19
C ALA A 128 -21.36 28.09 39.25
N LEU A 129 -20.77 29.00 38.46
CA LEU A 129 -19.33 29.07 38.21
C LEU A 129 -18.75 30.47 38.46
N ASN A 130 -17.55 30.51 39.04
CA ASN A 130 -16.82 31.76 39.21
C ASN A 130 -16.28 32.29 37.85
N ARG A 131 -15.77 33.53 37.81
CA ARG A 131 -15.27 34.14 36.56
C ARG A 131 -14.12 33.34 35.92
N LEU A 132 -13.23 32.77 36.73
CA LEU A 132 -12.09 31.99 36.26
C LEU A 132 -12.56 30.67 35.62
N GLN A 133 -13.47 29.95 36.27
CA GLN A 133 -14.05 28.69 35.78
C GLN A 133 -14.81 28.89 34.45
N ARG A 134 -15.55 29.99 34.32
CA ARG A 134 -16.24 30.33 33.06
C ARG A 134 -15.26 30.67 31.94
N HIS A 135 -14.20 31.40 32.26
CA HIS A 135 -13.10 31.62 31.33
C HIS A 135 -12.47 30.27 30.94
N ASP A 136 -12.30 29.38 31.91
CA ASP A 136 -11.65 28.10 31.67
C ASP A 136 -12.43 27.21 30.71
N LEU A 137 -13.73 27.07 30.97
CA LEU A 137 -14.65 26.30 30.14
C LEU A 137 -14.74 26.87 28.70
N ARG A 138 -14.74 28.20 28.55
CA ARG A 138 -14.78 28.87 27.25
C ARG A 138 -13.57 28.56 26.38
N TRP A 139 -12.39 28.44 26.99
CA TRP A 139 -11.14 28.16 26.29
C TRP A 139 -10.75 26.68 26.31
N LEU A 140 -11.62 25.80 26.82
CA LEU A 140 -11.34 24.38 26.97
C LEU A 140 -10.99 23.72 25.64
N VAL A 141 -11.86 23.84 24.63
CA VAL A 141 -11.69 23.19 23.32
C VAL A 141 -10.37 23.60 22.68
N LYS A 142 -10.07 24.90 22.66
CA LYS A 142 -8.79 25.40 22.12
C LYS A 142 -7.59 24.81 22.87
N ARG A 143 -7.63 24.79 24.21
CA ARG A 143 -6.55 24.21 25.02
C ARG A 143 -6.37 22.71 24.75
N LEU A 144 -7.46 21.95 24.64
CA LEU A 144 -7.38 20.52 24.30
C LEU A 144 -6.76 20.31 22.92
N VAL A 145 -7.04 21.17 21.93
CA VAL A 145 -6.39 21.11 20.62
C VAL A 145 -4.89 21.41 20.71
N ASP A 146 -4.50 22.46 21.45
CA ASP A 146 -3.09 22.84 21.63
C ASP A 146 -2.29 21.76 22.39
N GLU A 147 -2.85 21.21 23.47
CA GLU A 147 -2.27 20.09 24.26
C GLU A 147 -2.11 18.85 23.36
N SER A 148 -3.13 18.52 22.57
CA SER A 148 -3.10 17.41 21.62
C SER A 148 -2.04 17.58 20.52
N GLN A 149 -1.86 18.79 19.99
CA GLN A 149 -0.82 19.07 19.01
C GLN A 149 0.59 18.83 19.60
N THR A 150 0.78 19.13 20.87
CA THR A 150 2.04 18.89 21.58
C THR A 150 2.37 17.40 21.67
N VAL A 151 1.37 16.56 21.97
CA VAL A 151 1.52 15.08 21.97
C VAL A 151 1.87 14.55 20.57
N LEU A 152 1.17 15.01 19.53
CA LEU A 152 1.44 14.60 18.15
C LEU A 152 2.86 14.99 17.70
N GLN A 153 3.34 16.18 18.11
CA GLN A 153 4.71 16.61 17.83
C GLN A 153 5.75 15.76 18.55
N ALA A 154 5.50 15.37 19.80
CA ALA A 154 6.37 14.46 20.55
C ALA A 154 6.48 13.11 19.81
N ARG A 155 5.33 12.51 19.47
CA ARG A 155 5.27 11.26 18.69
C ARG A 155 6.04 11.34 17.37
N ALA A 156 5.75 12.36 16.55
CA ALA A 156 6.39 12.53 15.25
C ALA A 156 7.92 12.76 15.38
N ARG A 157 8.37 13.33 16.50
CA ARG A 157 9.80 13.45 16.80
C ARG A 157 10.42 12.10 17.16
N SER A 158 9.80 11.33 18.05
CA SER A 158 10.28 9.99 18.43
C SER A 158 10.40 9.08 17.20
N GLU A 159 9.40 9.09 16.33
CA GLU A 159 9.42 8.32 15.06
C GLU A 159 10.56 8.77 14.13
N ARG A 160 10.79 10.09 14.03
CA ARG A 160 11.90 10.65 13.23
C ARG A 160 13.26 10.25 13.81
N ASP A 161 13.42 10.30 15.13
CA ASP A 161 14.67 9.98 15.81
C ASP A 161 15.01 8.49 15.61
N VAL A 162 14.03 7.59 15.75
CA VAL A 162 14.20 6.16 15.45
C VAL A 162 14.53 5.94 13.97
N ARG A 163 13.83 6.60 13.05
CA ARG A 163 14.14 6.51 11.61
C ARG A 163 15.58 6.99 11.32
N GLY A 164 16.00 8.08 11.95
CA GLY A 164 17.37 8.60 11.84
C GLY A 164 18.39 7.60 12.34
N PHE A 165 18.17 7.03 13.52
CA PHE A 165 19.04 6.00 14.10
C PHE A 165 19.12 4.76 13.21
N MET A 166 17.99 4.30 12.64
CA MET A 166 17.94 3.20 11.69
C MET A 166 18.76 3.48 10.42
N LYS A 167 18.79 4.74 9.96
CA LYS A 167 19.53 5.12 8.76
C LYS A 167 21.04 5.23 8.99
N THR A 168 21.47 5.75 10.14
CA THR A 168 22.88 6.15 10.35
C THR A 168 23.85 5.00 10.59
N GLY A 169 23.41 3.87 11.15
CA GLY A 169 24.32 2.73 11.40
C GLY A 169 24.15 1.54 10.46
N LEU A 170 23.45 1.71 9.34
CA LEU A 170 23.49 0.74 8.23
C LEU A 170 24.93 0.44 7.80
N ALA A 171 25.77 1.47 7.66
CA ALA A 171 27.16 1.29 7.25
C ALA A 171 27.99 0.46 8.26
N ALA A 172 27.87 0.74 9.56
CA ALA A 172 28.58 0.01 10.61
C ALA A 172 28.10 -1.45 10.73
N GLU A 173 26.79 -1.69 10.60
CA GLU A 173 26.23 -3.04 10.54
C GLU A 173 26.68 -3.80 9.29
N HIS A 174 26.67 -3.18 8.11
CA HIS A 174 27.20 -3.80 6.90
C HIS A 174 28.66 -4.21 7.06
N HIS A 175 29.49 -3.37 7.70
CA HIS A 175 30.87 -3.73 8.02
C HIS A 175 30.96 -4.88 9.04
N ARG A 176 30.11 -4.88 10.08
CA ARG A 176 30.08 -5.95 11.08
C ARG A 176 29.64 -7.28 10.49
N VAL A 177 28.59 -7.28 9.66
CA VAL A 177 28.10 -8.45 8.92
C VAL A 177 29.18 -8.97 7.98
N GLY A 178 29.84 -8.07 7.23
CA GLY A 178 30.98 -8.44 6.39
C GLY A 178 32.14 -9.05 7.18
N HIS A 179 32.43 -8.52 8.37
CA HIS A 179 33.47 -9.08 9.25
C HIS A 179 33.10 -10.48 9.77
N LEU A 180 31.85 -10.67 10.22
CA LEU A 180 31.35 -11.98 10.67
C LEU A 180 31.34 -13.00 9.53
N LEU A 181 30.94 -12.60 8.32
CA LEU A 181 31.03 -13.43 7.12
C LEU A 181 32.48 -13.82 6.83
N ASN A 182 33.42 -12.89 6.88
CA ASN A 182 34.83 -13.19 6.70
C ASN A 182 35.40 -14.10 7.79
N GLU A 183 35.01 -13.92 9.05
CA GLU A 183 35.37 -14.85 10.13
C GLU A 183 34.81 -16.25 9.89
N PHE A 184 33.53 -16.35 9.50
CA PHE A 184 32.90 -17.61 9.14
C PHE A 184 33.61 -18.28 7.96
N LEU A 185 33.88 -17.54 6.88
CA LEU A 185 34.60 -18.05 5.71
C LEU A 185 36.01 -18.50 6.08
N ASN A 186 36.72 -17.77 6.95
CA ASN A 186 38.02 -18.18 7.46
C ASN A 186 37.96 -19.45 8.31
N LEU A 187 36.90 -19.63 9.10
CA LEU A 187 36.66 -20.90 9.80
C LEU A 187 36.32 -22.02 8.83
N ALA A 188 35.51 -21.76 7.82
CA ALA A 188 35.14 -22.72 6.78
C ALA A 188 36.35 -23.17 5.94
N LEU A 189 37.30 -22.27 5.64
CA LEU A 189 38.54 -22.60 4.94
C LEU A 189 39.50 -23.47 5.77
N LYS A 190 39.44 -23.37 7.11
CA LYS A 190 40.24 -24.23 8.01
C LYS A 190 39.69 -25.65 8.09
N LEU A 191 38.44 -25.87 7.67
CA LEU A 191 37.85 -27.20 7.58
C LEU A 191 38.32 -27.85 6.28
N ASP A 192 38.91 -29.04 6.38
CA ASP A 192 39.32 -29.81 5.22
C ASP A 192 38.12 -30.55 4.62
N TRP A 193 37.52 -29.96 3.58
CA TRP A 193 36.34 -30.50 2.89
C TRP A 193 36.67 -31.67 1.94
N GLN A 194 37.91 -32.17 1.94
CA GLN A 194 38.25 -33.34 1.13
C GLN A 194 37.42 -34.55 1.56
N ARG A 195 36.65 -35.11 0.60
CA ARG A 195 35.84 -36.32 0.78
C ARG A 195 36.61 -37.50 1.40
N GLN A 196 37.94 -37.55 1.24
CA GLN A 196 38.79 -38.60 1.81
C GLN A 196 38.93 -38.53 3.33
N MET A 197 38.95 -37.34 3.95
CA MET A 197 38.99 -37.18 5.41
C MET A 197 37.66 -37.60 6.05
N ILE A 198 36.53 -37.17 5.45
CA ILE A 198 35.17 -37.54 5.90
C ILE A 198 34.92 -39.05 5.74
N ARG A 199 35.40 -39.67 4.65
CA ARG A 199 35.28 -41.13 4.43
C ARG A 199 36.19 -41.99 5.31
N LYS A 200 37.25 -41.40 5.89
CA LYS A 200 38.18 -42.08 6.80
C LYS A 200 37.86 -41.86 8.28
N GLN A 201 36.83 -41.06 8.61
CA GLN A 201 36.35 -40.99 9.98
C GLN A 201 35.78 -42.35 10.39
N GLU A 202 36.17 -42.81 11.58
CA GLU A 202 35.61 -44.02 12.16
C GLU A 202 34.13 -43.78 12.47
N VAL A 203 33.26 -44.29 11.62
CA VAL A 203 31.82 -44.29 11.84
C VAL A 203 31.45 -45.63 12.51
N PRO A 204 30.67 -45.64 13.61
CA PRO A 204 30.26 -46.86 14.31
C PRO A 204 29.17 -47.65 13.55
N LEU A 205 29.11 -47.52 12.22
CA LEU A 205 28.18 -48.22 11.36
C LEU A 205 28.97 -49.24 10.53
N PRO A 206 28.58 -50.53 10.53
CA PRO A 206 29.22 -51.52 9.68
C PRO A 206 29.04 -51.13 8.21
N ALA A 207 30.07 -51.33 7.38
CA ALA A 207 30.05 -50.98 5.97
C ALA A 207 29.02 -51.82 5.20
N VAL A 208 27.78 -51.33 5.10
CA VAL A 208 26.75 -51.92 4.25
C VAL A 208 26.94 -51.38 2.83
N GLY A 209 27.82 -52.03 2.07
CA GLY A 209 28.00 -51.73 0.65
C GLY A 209 26.86 -52.29 -0.18
N VAL A 210 25.73 -51.60 -0.28
CA VAL A 210 24.75 -51.85 -1.36
C VAL A 210 25.16 -51.00 -2.54
N ALA A 211 25.67 -51.64 -3.59
CA ALA A 211 25.91 -50.97 -4.86
C ALA A 211 24.56 -50.62 -5.50
N VAL A 212 24.10 -49.38 -5.34
CA VAL A 212 22.92 -48.88 -6.07
C VAL A 212 23.37 -48.48 -7.47
N THR A 213 23.52 -49.48 -8.35
CA THR A 213 23.75 -49.26 -9.77
C THR A 213 22.44 -48.77 -10.40
N GLY A 214 22.33 -47.46 -10.65
CA GLY A 214 21.18 -46.90 -11.37
C GLY A 214 20.76 -45.49 -10.94
N VAL A 215 21.27 -44.97 -9.82
CA VAL A 215 20.98 -43.59 -9.43
C VAL A 215 22.09 -42.70 -9.99
N PRO A 216 21.79 -41.72 -10.87
CA PRO A 216 22.79 -40.78 -11.33
C PRO A 216 23.37 -40.06 -10.10
N ALA A 217 24.69 -39.89 -10.06
CA ALA A 217 25.34 -39.15 -8.98
C ALA A 217 24.63 -37.81 -8.78
N ILE A 218 24.37 -37.42 -7.52
CA ILE A 218 23.71 -36.14 -7.15
C ILE A 218 24.34 -34.94 -7.87
N GLU A 219 25.64 -35.04 -8.18
CA GLU A 219 26.43 -34.07 -8.95
C GLU A 219 25.93 -33.83 -10.39
N ARG A 220 25.10 -34.74 -10.93
CA ARG A 220 24.47 -34.64 -12.26
C ARG A 220 23.03 -34.12 -12.21
N LEU A 221 22.48 -33.90 -11.01
CA LEU A 221 21.23 -33.19 -10.83
C LEU A 221 21.52 -31.70 -10.97
N ARG A 222 21.55 -31.20 -12.20
CA ARG A 222 21.44 -29.75 -12.43
C ARG A 222 20.01 -29.36 -12.11
N PHE A 223 19.83 -28.50 -11.13
CA PHE A 223 18.55 -27.82 -10.94
C PHE A 223 18.30 -27.02 -12.22
N LYS A 224 17.07 -27.09 -12.73
CA LYS A 224 16.62 -26.20 -13.78
C LYS A 224 16.47 -24.84 -13.10
N GLU A 225 17.51 -24.02 -13.14
CA GLU A 225 17.38 -22.62 -12.77
C GLU A 225 16.37 -22.02 -13.75
N VAL A 226 15.32 -21.45 -13.20
CA VAL A 226 14.47 -20.53 -13.94
C VAL A 226 15.41 -19.38 -14.30
N ASP A 227 15.53 -19.09 -15.59
CA ASP A 227 16.21 -17.90 -16.06
C ASP A 227 15.44 -16.73 -15.44
N ASP A 228 15.99 -16.15 -14.37
CA ASP A 228 15.51 -14.89 -13.82
C ASP A 228 15.88 -13.82 -14.86
N GLU A 229 15.11 -13.77 -15.95
CA GLU A 229 14.93 -12.56 -16.73
C GLU A 229 14.33 -11.52 -15.78
N ALA A 230 15.23 -10.84 -15.09
CA ALA A 230 15.03 -9.65 -14.29
C ALA A 230 13.69 -9.58 -13.54
N GLU A 231 13.75 -9.77 -12.22
CA GLU A 231 12.88 -9.02 -11.32
C GLU A 231 13.18 -7.51 -11.47
N GLN A 232 12.82 -6.92 -12.63
CA GLN A 232 12.43 -5.53 -12.70
C GLN A 232 11.09 -5.45 -11.98
N THR A 233 11.16 -5.39 -10.66
CA THR A 233 10.05 -4.95 -9.84
C THR A 233 9.60 -3.61 -10.41
N LEU A 234 8.46 -3.61 -11.12
CA LEU A 234 7.85 -2.39 -11.66
C LEU A 234 7.70 -1.40 -10.51
N ASP A 235 8.44 -0.31 -10.56
CA ASP A 235 8.27 0.79 -9.62
C ASP A 235 6.98 1.53 -9.97
N LEU A 236 5.88 1.12 -9.33
CA LEU A 236 4.55 1.71 -9.51
C LEU A 236 4.37 3.00 -8.70
N SER A 237 5.45 3.60 -8.19
CA SER A 237 5.34 4.90 -7.53
C SER A 237 5.13 6.00 -8.58
N ASN A 238 4.10 6.82 -8.37
CA ASN A 238 3.76 7.95 -9.23
C ASN A 238 4.89 8.98 -9.22
N HIS A 239 5.75 8.92 -10.24
CA HIS A 239 6.71 9.96 -10.52
C HIS A 239 6.05 11.00 -11.42
N ALA A 240 5.96 12.24 -10.93
CA ALA A 240 5.63 13.38 -11.78
C ALA A 240 6.87 13.70 -12.63
N THR A 241 7.07 12.93 -13.70
CA THR A 241 8.17 13.13 -14.63
C THR A 241 7.90 14.35 -15.51
N ASP A 242 8.89 15.20 -15.67
CA ASP A 242 8.85 16.33 -16.60
C ASP A 242 8.78 15.79 -18.05
N LEU A 243 7.81 16.25 -18.86
CA LEU A 243 7.58 15.78 -20.24
C LEU A 243 8.82 15.94 -21.14
N THR A 244 9.76 16.79 -20.73
CA THR A 244 11.04 17.03 -21.43
C THR A 244 12.12 15.98 -21.16
N GLN A 245 11.91 15.08 -20.20
CA GLN A 245 12.82 13.97 -19.85
C GLN A 245 12.36 12.62 -20.38
N ILE A 246 11.26 12.60 -21.14
CA ILE A 246 10.74 11.43 -21.81
C ILE A 246 11.69 11.13 -22.99
N GLY A 247 12.43 10.02 -22.89
CA GLY A 247 13.35 9.58 -23.93
C GLY A 247 12.62 9.19 -25.22
N ASP A 248 13.36 9.18 -26.34
CA ASP A 248 12.84 8.83 -27.66
C ASP A 248 12.17 7.44 -27.67
N ASP A 249 12.68 6.49 -26.88
CA ASP A 249 12.12 5.15 -26.69
C ASP A 249 10.64 5.14 -26.23
N PHE A 250 10.21 6.14 -25.45
CA PHE A 250 8.81 6.27 -25.04
C PHE A 250 7.92 6.74 -26.18
N TRP A 251 8.42 7.64 -27.03
CA TRP A 251 7.69 8.12 -28.20
C TRP A 251 7.60 7.04 -29.29
N ASP A 252 8.63 6.19 -29.39
CA ASP A 252 8.60 4.98 -30.22
C ASP A 252 7.57 3.97 -29.69
N ALA A 253 7.47 3.79 -28.36
CA ALA A 253 6.41 2.98 -27.75
C ALA A 253 5.00 3.59 -27.90
N PHE A 254 4.90 4.93 -28.05
CA PHE A 254 3.64 5.63 -28.28
C PHE A 254 3.19 5.54 -29.75
N ASN A 255 4.11 5.33 -30.69
CA ASN A 255 3.83 5.04 -32.10
C ASN A 255 3.41 3.58 -32.32
N GLY A 256 2.71 2.95 -31.36
CA GLY A 256 2.21 1.58 -31.49
C GLY A 256 1.12 1.44 -32.55
N LEU A 257 0.88 0.21 -33.01
CA LEU A 257 -0.19 -0.10 -33.95
C LEU A 257 -1.58 0.28 -33.40
N ASP A 258 -2.30 1.15 -34.11
CA ASP A 258 -3.73 1.40 -33.88
C ASP A 258 -4.55 0.15 -34.29
N ARG A 259 -4.88 -0.67 -33.29
CA ARG A 259 -5.55 -1.96 -33.47
C ARG A 259 -6.95 -1.81 -34.03
N GLU A 260 -7.72 -0.84 -33.53
CA GLU A 260 -9.10 -0.60 -33.96
C GLU A 260 -9.13 -0.23 -35.45
N ALA A 261 -8.26 0.71 -35.85
CA ALA A 261 -8.16 1.12 -37.25
C ALA A 261 -7.73 -0.04 -38.15
N LEU A 262 -6.77 -0.88 -37.73
CA LEU A 262 -6.33 -2.05 -38.49
C LEU A 262 -7.45 -3.09 -38.64
N ILE A 263 -8.18 -3.40 -37.57
CA ILE A 263 -9.28 -4.37 -37.59
C ILE A 263 -10.39 -3.89 -38.53
N GLN A 264 -10.78 -2.62 -38.43
CA GLN A 264 -11.77 -1.99 -39.32
C GLN A 264 -11.35 -2.10 -40.80
N GLN A 265 -10.09 -1.76 -41.12
CA GLN A 265 -9.57 -1.85 -42.49
C GLN A 265 -9.52 -3.31 -42.99
N THR A 266 -9.13 -4.24 -42.13
CA THR A 266 -9.07 -5.67 -42.45
C THR A 266 -10.46 -6.23 -42.74
N LEU A 267 -11.46 -5.90 -41.91
CA LEU A 267 -12.85 -6.31 -42.13
C LEU A 267 -13.43 -5.74 -43.43
N GLN A 268 -13.16 -4.48 -43.75
CA GLN A 268 -13.59 -3.86 -45.02
C GLN A 268 -12.95 -4.53 -46.24
N LEU A 269 -11.67 -4.90 -46.15
CA LEU A 269 -10.96 -5.61 -47.22
C LEU A 269 -11.53 -7.02 -47.42
N LEU A 270 -11.74 -7.77 -46.34
CA LEU A 270 -12.31 -9.11 -46.39
C LEU A 270 -13.76 -9.10 -46.91
N ALA A 271 -14.56 -8.09 -46.54
CA ALA A 271 -15.91 -7.91 -47.07
C ALA A 271 -15.94 -7.64 -48.59
N LYS A 272 -14.87 -7.03 -49.12
CA LYS A 272 -14.72 -6.74 -50.56
C LYS A 272 -14.27 -7.95 -51.36
N GLU A 273 -13.35 -8.76 -50.83
CA GLU A 273 -12.81 -9.95 -51.49
C GLU A 273 -13.76 -11.16 -51.42
N ASN A 274 -14.63 -11.21 -50.40
CA ASN A 274 -15.68 -12.23 -50.21
C ASN A 274 -15.20 -13.69 -50.37
N ARG A 275 -13.96 -13.95 -49.96
CA ARG A 275 -13.28 -15.25 -49.93
C ARG A 275 -12.34 -15.31 -48.71
N PRO A 276 -11.99 -16.50 -48.21
CA PRO A 276 -10.96 -16.63 -47.19
C PRO A 276 -9.61 -16.17 -47.75
N VAL A 277 -8.96 -15.22 -47.06
CA VAL A 277 -7.66 -14.67 -47.46
C VAL A 277 -6.58 -15.12 -46.49
N GLY A 278 -5.44 -15.57 -47.02
CA GLY A 278 -4.26 -15.98 -46.25
C GLY A 278 -3.52 -14.79 -45.61
N LEU A 279 -2.74 -15.02 -44.55
CA LEU A 279 -1.98 -13.95 -43.88
C LEU A 279 -0.93 -13.32 -44.80
N ALA A 280 -0.30 -14.11 -45.67
CA ALA A 280 0.66 -13.59 -46.63
C ALA A 280 -0.01 -12.77 -47.75
N GLU A 281 -1.22 -13.15 -48.15
CA GLU A 281 -2.01 -12.41 -49.15
C GLU A 281 -2.56 -11.11 -48.54
N LEU A 282 -2.97 -11.12 -47.27
CA LEU A 282 -3.34 -9.91 -46.52
C LEU A 282 -2.18 -8.93 -46.37
N ALA A 283 -0.97 -9.42 -46.08
CA ALA A 283 0.23 -8.59 -46.01
C ALA A 283 0.56 -7.89 -47.34
N ALA A 284 0.21 -8.51 -48.48
CA ALA A 284 0.39 -7.91 -49.80
C ALA A 284 -0.68 -6.88 -50.14
N LEU A 285 -1.91 -7.08 -49.68
CA LEU A 285 -3.05 -6.19 -49.95
C LEU A 285 -3.10 -5.00 -48.98
N LEU A 286 -2.67 -5.20 -47.73
CA LEU A 286 -2.55 -4.20 -46.70
C LEU A 286 -1.13 -4.26 -46.13
N PRO A 287 -0.17 -3.50 -46.71
CA PRO A 287 1.21 -3.52 -46.26
C PRO A 287 1.28 -2.99 -44.81
N PRO A 288 1.75 -3.80 -43.85
CA PRO A 288 1.77 -3.40 -42.45
C PRO A 288 2.80 -2.28 -42.22
N ALA A 289 2.43 -1.31 -41.38
CA ALA A 289 3.37 -0.31 -40.86
C ALA A 289 4.19 -0.87 -39.68
N HIS A 290 3.58 -1.78 -38.91
CA HIS A 290 4.18 -2.50 -37.79
C HIS A 290 4.08 -4.00 -38.05
N ASP A 291 5.12 -4.58 -38.67
CA ASP A 291 5.10 -5.93 -39.23
C ASP A 291 4.61 -7.00 -38.24
N LEU A 292 5.34 -7.21 -37.15
CA LEU A 292 5.05 -8.28 -36.18
C LEU A 292 3.74 -8.05 -35.41
N GLU A 293 3.47 -6.81 -35.02
CA GLU A 293 2.24 -6.47 -34.29
C GLU A 293 0.99 -6.72 -35.14
N THR A 294 1.06 -6.38 -36.44
CA THR A 294 -0.02 -6.60 -37.40
C THR A 294 -0.31 -8.10 -37.56
N PHE A 295 0.72 -8.93 -37.70
CA PHE A 295 0.56 -10.38 -37.78
C PHE A 295 -0.03 -10.99 -36.52
N ALA A 296 0.38 -10.50 -35.33
CA ALA A 296 -0.16 -10.95 -34.07
C ALA A 296 -1.66 -10.62 -33.93
N VAL A 297 -2.08 -9.43 -34.38
CA VAL A 297 -3.50 -9.05 -34.42
C VAL A 297 -4.29 -9.97 -35.35
N TRP A 298 -3.82 -10.23 -36.58
CA TRP A 298 -4.53 -11.11 -37.51
C TRP A 298 -4.62 -12.57 -37.04
N ILE A 299 -3.58 -13.10 -36.41
CA ILE A 299 -3.62 -14.44 -35.80
C ILE A 299 -4.59 -14.45 -34.60
N GLY A 300 -4.62 -13.38 -33.81
CA GLY A 300 -5.61 -13.19 -32.75
C GLY A 300 -7.03 -13.21 -33.29
N MET A 301 -7.28 -12.43 -34.35
CA MET A 301 -8.58 -12.39 -35.03
C MET A 301 -9.01 -13.77 -35.53
N ALA A 302 -8.10 -14.54 -36.14
CA ALA A 302 -8.39 -15.90 -36.58
C ALA A 302 -8.79 -16.81 -35.42
N ARG A 303 -8.03 -16.78 -34.31
CA ARG A 303 -8.31 -17.63 -33.14
C ARG A 303 -9.62 -17.27 -32.45
N GLU A 304 -9.92 -15.98 -32.35
CA GLU A 304 -11.13 -15.49 -31.69
C GLU A 304 -12.38 -15.78 -32.51
N ALA A 305 -12.28 -15.77 -33.85
CA ALA A 305 -13.32 -16.27 -34.75
C ALA A 305 -13.41 -17.80 -34.86
N GLY A 306 -12.62 -18.54 -34.09
CA GLY A 306 -12.62 -20.01 -34.14
C GLY A 306 -12.10 -20.58 -35.46
N ILE A 307 -11.36 -19.78 -36.25
CA ILE A 307 -10.72 -20.20 -37.49
C ILE A 307 -9.46 -21.00 -37.12
N GLU A 308 -9.30 -22.16 -37.75
CA GLU A 308 -8.20 -23.08 -37.43
C GLU A 308 -6.86 -22.50 -37.89
N VAL A 309 -5.91 -22.39 -36.97
CA VAL A 309 -4.53 -21.95 -37.23
C VAL A 309 -3.65 -23.17 -37.41
N ILE A 310 -3.22 -23.42 -38.65
CA ILE A 310 -2.48 -24.63 -39.01
C ILE A 310 -0.98 -24.35 -38.94
N ASP A 311 -0.34 -24.71 -37.83
CA ASP A 311 1.12 -24.55 -37.63
C ASP A 311 1.99 -25.46 -38.53
N SER A 312 1.39 -26.51 -39.09
CA SER A 312 2.08 -27.49 -39.94
C SER A 312 2.29 -27.00 -41.38
N GLN A 313 1.52 -25.99 -41.80
CA GLN A 313 1.64 -25.32 -43.10
C GLN A 313 2.10 -23.89 -42.89
N ARG A 314 3.02 -23.44 -43.75
CA ARG A 314 3.76 -22.20 -43.56
C ARG A 314 3.66 -21.33 -44.81
N GLU A 315 3.17 -20.12 -44.62
CA GLU A 315 3.14 -19.07 -45.64
C GLU A 315 4.31 -18.11 -45.46
N PHE A 316 4.78 -17.53 -46.56
CA PHE A 316 5.87 -16.56 -46.55
C PHE A 316 5.35 -15.20 -46.99
N ALA A 317 5.55 -14.20 -46.13
CA ALA A 317 5.33 -12.80 -46.47
C ALA A 317 6.69 -12.11 -46.61
N GLU A 318 6.91 -11.40 -47.72
CA GLU A 318 8.09 -10.56 -47.92
C GLU A 318 7.69 -9.08 -47.78
N LEU A 319 8.29 -8.40 -46.81
CA LEU A 319 8.05 -7.00 -46.52
C LEU A 319 9.36 -6.21 -46.68
N SER A 320 9.26 -4.92 -46.97
CA SER A 320 10.41 -4.03 -47.07
C SER A 320 10.27 -2.93 -46.04
N ASP A 321 11.30 -2.70 -45.22
CA ASP A 321 11.30 -1.63 -44.24
C ASP A 321 11.55 -0.26 -44.89
N GLY A 322 11.40 0.82 -44.10
CA GLY A 322 11.64 2.19 -44.53
C GLY A 322 13.09 2.48 -44.98
N GLU A 323 14.04 1.61 -44.66
CA GLU A 323 15.43 1.67 -45.10
C GLU A 323 15.71 0.83 -46.37
N GLY A 324 14.68 0.17 -46.92
CA GLY A 324 14.78 -0.66 -48.13
C GLY A 324 15.35 -2.06 -47.91
N ARG A 325 15.46 -2.53 -46.66
CA ARG A 325 15.84 -3.93 -46.36
C ARG A 325 14.61 -4.81 -46.49
N ARG A 326 14.81 -6.00 -47.06
CA ARG A 326 13.76 -6.99 -47.28
C ARG A 326 13.75 -8.01 -46.15
N TRP A 327 12.62 -8.13 -45.48
CA TRP A 327 12.35 -9.07 -44.41
C TRP A 327 11.41 -10.16 -44.91
N ARG A 328 11.72 -11.42 -44.57
CA ARG A 328 10.88 -12.57 -44.90
C ARG A 328 10.34 -13.17 -43.62
N PHE A 329 9.02 -13.10 -43.46
CA PHE A 329 8.30 -13.64 -42.32
C PHE A 329 7.76 -15.03 -42.63
N ASN A 330 7.70 -15.86 -41.60
CA ASN A 330 7.27 -17.24 -41.69
C ASN A 330 6.01 -17.41 -40.83
N LEU A 331 4.85 -17.41 -41.48
CA LEU A 331 3.54 -17.30 -40.85
C LEU A 331 2.79 -18.64 -40.92
N PRO A 332 1.96 -18.98 -39.92
CA PRO A 332 1.06 -20.12 -40.01
C PRO A 332 -0.02 -19.87 -41.08
N THR A 333 -0.54 -20.94 -41.68
CA THR A 333 -1.63 -20.84 -42.66
C THR A 333 -2.97 -20.64 -41.93
N THR A 334 -3.68 -19.56 -42.25
CA THR A 334 -5.04 -19.26 -41.76
C THR A 334 -5.86 -18.61 -42.87
N GLY A 335 -7.12 -18.99 -43.04
CA GLY A 335 -8.04 -18.30 -43.96
C GLY A 335 -8.98 -17.37 -43.21
N LEU A 336 -8.70 -16.07 -43.20
CA LEU A 336 -9.58 -15.08 -42.57
C LEU A 336 -10.81 -14.84 -43.47
N GLU A 337 -12.01 -15.09 -42.94
CA GLU A 337 -13.28 -14.93 -43.66
C GLU A 337 -14.14 -13.84 -43.00
N SER A 338 -14.68 -12.93 -43.81
CA SER A 338 -15.47 -11.79 -43.33
C SER A 338 -16.69 -12.19 -42.49
N GLN A 339 -17.36 -13.29 -42.86
CA GLN A 339 -18.60 -13.71 -42.20
C GLN A 339 -18.40 -14.28 -40.79
N ALA A 340 -17.22 -14.83 -40.50
CA ALA A 340 -16.87 -15.34 -39.17
C ALA A 340 -16.38 -14.24 -38.21
N LEU A 341 -15.90 -13.12 -38.74
CA LEU A 341 -15.28 -12.03 -37.96
C LEU A 341 -16.25 -10.89 -37.63
N MET A 342 -17.41 -10.81 -38.31
CA MET A 342 -18.38 -9.70 -38.14
C MET A 342 -19.24 -9.79 -36.87
N ASP A 343 -19.40 -10.98 -36.28
CA ASP A 343 -20.24 -11.20 -35.10
C ASP A 343 -19.48 -11.09 -33.76
N ILE A 344 -18.21 -10.69 -33.82
CA ILE A 344 -17.30 -10.63 -32.66
C ILE A 344 -17.12 -9.17 -32.26
N ASP A 345 -17.27 -8.90 -30.97
CA ASP A 345 -17.04 -7.58 -30.40
C ASP A 345 -15.54 -7.38 -30.15
N TRP A 346 -14.94 -6.47 -30.90
CA TRP A 346 -13.51 -6.17 -30.84
C TRP A 346 -13.31 -4.87 -30.05
N GLU A 347 -13.66 -4.87 -28.76
CA GLU A 347 -13.34 -3.79 -27.79
C GLU A 347 -11.95 -3.96 -27.15
#